data_AF-A0A2T2TTW3-F1
#
_entry.id   AF-A0A2T2TTW3-F1
#
_cell.length_a   1.000
_cell.length_b   1.000
_cell.length_c   1.000
_cell.angle_alpha   90.00
_cell.angle_beta   90.00
_cell.angle_gamma   90.00
#
_symmetry.space_group_name_H-M   'P 1'
#
loop_
_entity.id
_entity.type
_entity.pdbx_description
1 polymer ?
#
loop_
_entity_poly.entity_id
_entity_poly.type
_entity_poly.pdbx_seq_one_letter_code
_entity_poly.pdbx_strand_id
1 'polypeptide(L)'
;VSEVDQGGSERLAYRIDGKRSGYYVRVYFESPGELVPQLERRLQLNDDILRYLTLRMDAKMQRQHRRRLQREDEAAAEEAAAAAEEAAEDEEEADEDS
;
A
#
# COMPACT_ATOMS: atom_id res chain seq x y z
N VAL A 1 4.49 1.90 -11.46
CA VAL A 1 3.71 1.69 -10.22
C VAL A 1 4.58 2.18 -9.08
N SER A 2 4.03 3.02 -8.21
CA SER A 2 4.80 3.73 -7.18
C SER A 2 4.56 3.14 -5.80
N GLU A 3 3.32 2.84 -5.45
CA GLU A 3 2.93 2.26 -4.15
C GLU A 3 1.72 1.34 -4.34
N VAL A 4 1.68 0.24 -3.60
CA VAL A 4 0.52 -0.65 -3.51
C VAL A 4 0.14 -0.82 -2.04
N ASP A 5 -0.95 -0.18 -1.64
CA ASP A 5 -1.53 -0.27 -0.30
C ASP A 5 -2.63 -1.34 -0.29
N GLN A 6 -2.44 -2.34 0.55
CA GLN A 6 -3.31 -3.50 0.70
C GLN A 6 -4.19 -3.30 1.94
N GLY A 7 -5.42 -2.84 1.73
CA GLY A 7 -6.38 -2.57 2.81
C GLY A 7 -6.96 -3.82 3.47
N GLY A 8 -6.67 -5.01 2.94
CA GLY A 8 -7.13 -6.27 3.50
C GLY A 8 -8.56 -6.66 3.09
N SER A 9 -9.08 -7.70 3.75
CA SER A 9 -10.44 -8.20 3.55
C SER A 9 -11.41 -7.47 4.47
N GLU A 10 -12.39 -6.78 3.90
CA GLU A 10 -13.43 -6.09 4.66
C GLU A 10 -14.85 -6.54 4.24
N ARG A 11 -15.81 -6.38 5.14
CA ARG A 11 -17.22 -6.65 4.86
C ARG A 11 -17.85 -5.46 4.15
N LEU A 12 -18.49 -5.69 3.01
CA LEU A 12 -19.15 -4.64 2.23
C LEU A 12 -20.40 -4.14 2.97
N ALA A 13 -20.66 -2.83 2.89
CA ALA A 13 -21.87 -2.21 3.46
C ALA A 13 -23.16 -2.78 2.83
N TYR A 14 -23.10 -3.16 1.55
CA TYR A 14 -24.18 -3.80 0.81
C TYR A 14 -23.61 -4.85 -0.15
N ARG A 15 -24.47 -5.75 -0.64
CA ARG A 15 -24.05 -6.78 -1.58
C ARG A 15 -23.76 -6.19 -2.96
N ILE A 16 -22.63 -6.58 -3.54
CA ILE A 16 -22.27 -6.30 -4.93
C ILE A 16 -22.12 -7.67 -5.60
N ASP A 17 -22.87 -7.91 -6.68
CA ASP A 17 -22.90 -9.19 -7.42
C ASP A 17 -23.05 -10.41 -6.50
N GLY A 18 -23.88 -10.28 -5.47
CA GLY A 18 -24.15 -11.32 -4.47
C GLY A 18 -23.07 -11.50 -3.39
N LYS A 19 -21.89 -10.89 -3.52
CA LYS A 19 -20.79 -10.96 -2.54
C LYS A 19 -21.06 -10.04 -1.34
N ARG A 20 -20.63 -10.45 -0.15
CA ARG A 20 -20.79 -9.72 1.13
C ARG A 20 -19.47 -9.19 1.71
N SER A 21 -18.34 -9.63 1.19
CA SER A 21 -17.00 -9.21 1.56
C SER A 21 -16.17 -9.02 0.30
N GLY A 22 -15.13 -8.20 0.40
CA GLY A 22 -14.19 -7.91 -0.67
C GLY A 22 -12.82 -7.61 -0.12
N TYR A 23 -11.81 -7.76 -0.97
CA TYR A 23 -10.44 -7.37 -0.65
C TYR A 23 -10.13 -6.03 -1.32
N TYR A 24 -9.65 -5.06 -0.54
CA TYR A 24 -9.41 -3.70 -1.02
C TYR A 24 -7.93 -3.48 -1.30
N VAL A 25 -7.64 -2.94 -2.50
CA VAL A 25 -6.29 -2.54 -2.91
C VAL A 25 -6.33 -1.12 -3.44
N ARG A 26 -5.40 -0.29 -2.98
CA ARG A 26 -5.11 1.04 -3.54
C ARG A 26 -3.77 0.98 -4.25
N VAL A 27 -3.76 1.34 -5.52
CA VAL A 27 -2.54 1.36 -6.34
C VAL A 27 -2.26 2.79 -6.77
N TYR A 28 -1.08 3.29 -6.42
CA TYR A 28 -0.56 4.55 -6.92
C TYR A 28 0.33 4.26 -8.11
N PHE A 29 0.03 4.88 -9.25
CA PHE A 29 0.81 4.69 -10.46
C PHE A 29 0.87 5.97 -11.29
N GLU A 30 1.95 6.10 -12.04
CA GLU A 30 2.14 7.12 -13.05
C GLU A 30 2.06 6.47 -14.43
N SER A 31 1.25 7.05 -15.30
CA SER A 31 1.02 6.56 -16.66
C SER A 31 0.54 7.69 -17.56
N PRO A 32 0.82 7.63 -18.88
CA PRO A 32 0.09 8.43 -19.86
C PRO A 32 -1.42 8.22 -19.72
N GLY A 33 -2.19 9.30 -19.86
CA GLY A 33 -3.66 9.27 -19.74
C GLY A 33 -4.34 8.39 -20.79
N GLU A 34 -3.72 8.22 -21.96
CA GLU A 34 -4.22 7.39 -23.05
C GLU A 34 -4.30 5.89 -22.71
N LEU A 35 -3.51 5.43 -21.74
CA LEU A 35 -3.50 4.03 -21.31
C LEU A 35 -4.60 3.71 -20.27
N VAL A 36 -5.18 4.73 -19.63
CA VAL A 36 -6.21 4.55 -18.60
C VAL A 36 -7.44 3.81 -19.12
N PRO A 37 -8.03 4.16 -20.29
CA PRO A 37 -9.18 3.42 -20.81
C PRO A 37 -8.88 1.95 -21.14
N GLN A 38 -7.65 1.65 -21.57
CA GLN A 38 -7.24 0.27 -21.85
C GLN A 38 -7.11 -0.52 -20.56
N LEU A 39 -6.57 0.10 -19.49
CA LEU A 39 -6.51 -0.48 -18.16
C LEU A 39 -7.91 -0.77 -17.62
N GLU A 40 -8.80 0.23 -17.64
CA GLU A 40 -10.17 0.08 -17.14
C GLU A 40 -10.94 -1.01 -17.89
N ARG A 41 -10.76 -1.12 -19.22
CA ARG A 41 -11.34 -2.23 -20.00
C ARG A 41 -10.85 -3.60 -19.52
N ARG A 42 -9.57 -3.74 -19.17
CA ARG A 42 -9.03 -5.00 -18.63
C ARG A 42 -9.57 -5.30 -17.24
N LEU A 43 -9.72 -4.27 -16.39
CA LEU A 43 -10.31 -4.43 -15.06
C LEU A 43 -11.78 -4.84 -15.14
N GLN A 44 -12.53 -4.28 -16.09
CA GLN A 44 -13.94 -4.63 -16.32
C GLN A 44 -14.14 -6.05 -16.85
N LEU A 45 -13.22 -6.55 -17.67
CA LEU A 45 -13.26 -7.91 -18.21
C LEU A 45 -12.81 -8.97 -17.20
N ASN A 46 -12.25 -8.55 -16.06
CA ASN A 46 -11.78 -9.46 -15.05
C ASN A 46 -12.89 -9.73 -14.03
N ASP A 47 -13.42 -10.96 -14.04
CA ASP A 47 -14.51 -11.39 -13.15
C ASP A 47 -14.12 -11.40 -11.66
N ASP A 48 -12.83 -11.39 -11.33
CA ASP A 48 -12.35 -11.30 -9.95
C ASP A 48 -12.49 -9.88 -9.36
N ILE A 49 -12.70 -8.86 -10.21
CA ILE A 49 -12.79 -7.46 -9.80
C ILE A 49 -14.25 -7.02 -9.75
N LEU A 50 -14.79 -6.89 -8.54
CA LEU A 50 -16.18 -6.46 -8.32
C LEU A 50 -16.42 -5.00 -8.70
N ARG A 51 -15.45 -4.12 -8.40
CA ARG A 51 -15.55 -2.68 -8.66
C ARG A 51 -14.17 -2.05 -8.66
N TYR A 52 -13.96 -1.09 -9.54
CA TYR A 52 -12.77 -0.25 -9.58
C TYR A 52 -13.16 1.23 -9.66
N LEU A 53 -12.25 2.10 -9.21
CA LEU A 53 -12.39 3.55 -9.32
C LEU A 53 -11.01 4.13 -9.61
N THR A 54 -10.87 4.75 -10.78
CA THR A 54 -9.66 5.48 -11.16
C THR A 54 -9.83 6.94 -10.82
N LEU A 55 -8.88 7.52 -10.08
CA LEU A 55 -8.87 8.93 -9.73
C LEU A 55 -7.60 9.59 -10.23
N ARG A 56 -7.73 10.79 -10.81
CA ARG A 56 -6.58 11.63 -11.11
C ARG A 56 -6.17 12.39 -9.85
N MET A 57 -4.93 12.20 -9.41
CA MET A 57 -4.41 12.89 -8.24
C MET A 57 -4.08 14.35 -8.56
N ASP A 58 -4.74 15.28 -7.85
CA ASP A 58 -4.39 16.69 -7.90
C ASP A 58 -3.06 16.98 -7.18
N ALA A 59 -2.44 18.13 -7.48
CA ALA A 59 -1.15 18.52 -6.91
C ALA A 59 -1.13 18.51 -5.36
N LYS A 60 -2.27 18.83 -4.71
CA LYS A 60 -2.39 18.77 -3.25
C LYS A 60 -2.32 17.32 -2.74
N MET A 61 -3.02 16.39 -3.40
CA MET A 61 -3.03 14.97 -3.05
C MET A 61 -1.65 14.35 -3.25
N GLN A 62 -0.97 14.69 -4.36
CA GLN A 62 0.39 14.21 -4.63
C GLN A 62 1.38 14.66 -3.54
N ARG A 63 1.28 15.92 -3.08
CA ARG A 63 2.12 16.41 -1.97
C ARG A 63 1.84 15.66 -0.67
N GLN A 64 0.58 15.39 -0.36
CA GLN A 64 0.22 14.65 0.85
C GLN A 64 0.72 13.20 0.81
N HIS A 65 0.55 12.53 -0.32
CA HIS A 65 1.05 11.18 -0.54
C HIS A 65 2.57 11.11 -0.41
N ARG A 66 3.32 12.03 -1.04
CA ARG A 66 4.77 12.10 -0.89
C ARG A 66 5.22 12.32 0.56
N ARG A 67 4.52 13.20 1.30
CA ARG A 67 4.81 13.43 2.72
C ARG A 67 4.50 12.22 3.59
N ARG A 68 3.48 11.43 3.24
CA ARG A 68 3.16 10.19 3.94
C ARG A 68 4.29 9.18 3.75
N LEU A 69 4.68 8.93 2.50
CA LEU A 69 5.78 8.03 2.16
C LEU A 69 7.08 8.41 2.87
N GLN A 70 7.44 9.69 2.87
CA GLN A 70 8.63 10.18 3.58
C GLN A 70 8.62 9.84 5.08
N ARG A 71 7.47 9.97 5.74
CA ARG A 71 7.35 9.63 7.16
C ARG A 71 7.40 8.14 7.40
N GLU A 72 6.83 7.35 6.49
CA GLU A 72 6.88 5.89 6.56
C GLU A 72 8.31 5.39 6.36
N ASP A 73 9.05 5.96 5.41
CA ASP A 73 10.47 5.67 5.18
C ASP A 73 11.35 6.09 6.38
N GLU A 74 11.10 7.28 6.95
CA GLU A 74 11.79 7.77 8.15
C GLU A 74 11.52 6.87 9.37
N ALA A 75 10.26 6.52 9.63
CA ALA A 75 9.89 5.63 10.73
C ALA A 75 10.47 4.23 10.56
N ALA A 76 10.48 3.70 9.33
CA ALA A 76 11.09 2.40 9.04
C ALA A 76 12.62 2.43 9.23
N ALA A 77 13.29 3.56 8.92
CA ALA A 77 14.71 3.73 9.16
C ALA A 77 15.03 3.84 10.66
N GLU A 78 14.20 4.54 11.44
CA GLU A 78 14.31 4.60 12.90
C GLU A 78 14.08 3.22 13.54
N GLU A 79 13.07 2.47 13.09
CA GLU A 79 12.80 1.11 13.56
C GLU A 79 13.93 0.14 13.20
N ALA A 80 14.49 0.26 11.99
CA ALA A 80 15.64 -0.54 11.58
C ALA A 80 16.92 -0.19 12.37
N ALA A 81 17.12 1.08 12.74
CA ALA A 81 18.24 1.50 13.57
C ALA A 81 18.08 1.00 15.01
N ALA A 82 16.88 1.10 15.59
CA ALA A 82 16.58 0.57 16.92
C ALA A 82 16.73 -0.95 16.99
N ALA A 83 16.25 -1.69 15.98
CA ALA A 83 16.42 -3.14 15.91
C ALA A 83 17.90 -3.56 15.73
N ALA A 84 18.72 -2.73 15.08
CA ALA A 84 20.14 -2.98 14.94
C ALA A 84 20.93 -2.69 16.22
N GLU A 85 20.48 -1.71 17.02
CA GLU A 85 21.04 -1.39 18.34
C GLU A 85 20.64 -2.48 19.35
N GLU A 86 19.38 -2.92 19.36
CA GLU A 86 18.88 -4.01 20.22
C GLU A 86 19.58 -5.35 19.88
N ALA A 87 19.82 -5.65 18.60
CA ALA A 87 20.58 -6.84 18.20
C ALA A 87 22.07 -6.78 18.58
N ALA A 88 22.66 -5.58 18.69
CA ALA A 88 24.04 -5.42 19.14
C ALA A 88 24.15 -5.57 20.66
N GLU A 89 23.14 -5.10 21.41
CA GLU A 89 23.04 -5.30 22.86
C GLU A 89 22.81 -6.78 23.21
N ASP A 90 21.96 -7.50 22.46
CA ASP A 90 21.74 -8.96 22.63
C ASP A 90 23.02 -9.79 22.34
N GLU A 91 23.87 -9.35 21.40
CA GLU A 91 25.16 -10.01 21.12
C GLU A 91 26.20 -9.73 22.23
N GLU A 92 26.24 -8.52 22.78
CA GLU A 92 27.14 -8.16 23.90
C GLU A 92 26.75 -8.85 25.22
N GLU A 93 25.44 -9.06 25.48
CA GLU A 93 24.96 -9.76 26.69
C GLU A 93 25.23 -11.28 26.63
N ALA A 94 25.35 -11.86 25.42
CA ALA A 94 25.65 -13.29 25.22
C ALA A 94 27.14 -13.65 25.41
N ASP A 95 28.05 -12.70 25.21
CA ASP A 95 29.49 -12.87 25.45
C ASP A 95 29.88 -12.70 26.93
N GLU A 96 29.03 -12.11 27.76
CA GLU A 96 29.29 -11.85 29.20
C GLU A 96 28.93 -13.03 30.14
N ASP A 97 28.12 -14.01 29.68
CA ASP A 97 27.66 -15.18 30.46
C ASP A 97 28.44 -16.49 30.16
N SER A 98 29.61 -16.41 29.47
CA SER A 98 30.51 -17.55 29.18
C SER A 98 31.86 -17.49 29.90
#